data_AF-A0A133UXT6-F1
#
_entry.id   AF-A0A133UXT6-F1
#
_cell.length_a   1.000
_cell.length_b   1.000
_cell.length_c   1.000
_cell.angle_alpha   90.00
_cell.angle_beta   90.00
_cell.angle_gamma   90.00
#
_symmetry.space_group_name_H-M   'P 1'
#
loop_
_entity.id
_entity.type
_entity.pdbx_description
1 polymer ?
#
loop_
_entity_poly.entity_id
_entity_poly.type
_entity_poly.pdbx_seq_one_letter_code
_entity_poly.pdbx_strand_id
1 'polypeptide(L)'
;MEVRLYGKLREKAPKTDKHSGKIGIIEIDSESFENISEILEYLEIREEEISHIFLDGEYTNPDRKISKENRLAIFPRDMGLLYKWYFSTEE
;
A
#
# COMPACT_ATOMS: atom_id res chain seq x y z
N MET A 1 -6.34 5.08 9.60
CA MET A 1 -5.43 5.11 8.43
C MET A 1 -6.13 4.51 7.22
N GLU A 2 -5.86 5.04 6.03
CA GLU A 2 -6.45 4.55 4.77
C GLU A 2 -5.43 3.75 3.98
N VAL A 3 -5.77 2.52 3.60
CA VAL A 3 -4.97 1.66 2.71
C VAL A 3 -5.65 1.56 1.36
N ARG A 4 -4.93 1.96 0.31
CA ARG A 4 -5.35 1.91 -1.08
C ARG A 4 -4.65 0.77 -1.80
N LEU A 5 -5.44 -0.18 -2.25
CA LEU A 5 -4.98 -1.34 -3.01
C LEU A 5 -5.26 -1.13 -4.50
N TYR A 6 -4.24 -1.35 -5.33
CA TYR A 6 -4.32 -1.18 -6.77
C TYR A 6 -4.29 -2.54 -7.50
N GLY A 7 -4.68 -2.54 -8.77
CA GLY A 7 -4.64 -3.73 -9.63
C GLY A 7 -5.40 -4.92 -9.03
N LYS A 8 -4.78 -6.10 -9.05
CA LYS A 8 -5.34 -7.33 -8.46
C LYS A 8 -5.56 -7.27 -6.95
N LEU A 9 -4.79 -6.45 -6.22
CA LEU A 9 -4.90 -6.38 -4.75
C LEU A 9 -6.23 -5.78 -4.30
N ARG A 10 -6.92 -5.01 -5.16
CA ARG A 10 -8.21 -4.40 -4.83
C ARG A 10 -9.28 -5.43 -4.45
N GLU A 11 -9.15 -6.68 -4.90
CA GLU A 11 -10.10 -7.76 -4.59
C GLU A 11 -10.08 -8.14 -3.10
N LYS A 12 -8.99 -7.81 -2.39
CA LYS A 12 -8.88 -7.98 -0.94
C LYS A 12 -9.51 -6.83 -0.14
N ALA A 13 -9.95 -5.76 -0.80
CA ALA A 13 -10.54 -4.61 -0.12
C ALA A 13 -12.06 -4.78 0.06
N PRO A 14 -12.61 -4.42 1.24
CA PRO A 14 -14.05 -4.48 1.50
C PRO A 14 -14.81 -3.35 0.80
N LYS A 15 -14.12 -2.26 0.45
CA LYS A 15 -14.69 -1.12 -0.27
C LYS A 15 -13.88 -0.88 -1.53
N THR A 16 -14.54 -0.39 -2.56
CA THR A 16 -13.90 0.15 -3.76
C THR A 16 -14.20 1.63 -3.86
N ASP A 17 -13.25 2.40 -4.39
CA ASP A 17 -13.43 3.81 -4.68
C ASP A 17 -14.64 4.03 -5.60
N LYS A 18 -15.54 4.94 -5.20
CA LYS A 18 -16.82 5.19 -5.89
C LYS A 18 -16.65 5.93 -7.21
N HIS A 19 -15.54 6.64 -7.41
CA HIS A 19 -15.30 7.44 -8.61
C HIS A 19 -14.64 6.63 -9.73
N SER A 20 -13.65 5.82 -9.37
CA SER A 20 -12.84 5.06 -10.32
C SER A 20 -13.32 3.62 -10.45
N GLY A 21 -13.83 3.01 -9.37
CA GLY A 21 -14.14 1.58 -9.30
C GLY A 21 -12.90 0.67 -9.42
N LYS A 22 -11.71 1.25 -9.57
CA LYS A 22 -10.46 0.51 -9.83
C LYS A 22 -9.51 0.45 -8.65
N ILE A 23 -9.81 1.16 -7.55
CA ILE A 23 -9.00 1.23 -6.34
C ILE A 23 -9.77 0.57 -5.21
N GLY A 24 -9.16 -0.38 -4.52
CA GLY A 24 -9.67 -0.96 -3.28
C GLY A 24 -9.29 -0.08 -2.11
N ILE A 25 -10.23 0.20 -1.20
CA ILE A 25 -10.01 1.02 -0.01
C ILE A 25 -10.28 0.16 1.22
N ILE A 26 -9.30 0.13 2.12
CA ILE A 26 -9.40 -0.50 3.43
C ILE A 26 -9.14 0.56 4.48
N GLU A 27 -10.11 0.75 5.37
CA GLU A 27 -9.93 1.57 6.55
C GLU A 27 -9.47 0.65 7.67
N ILE A 28 -8.24 0.86 8.13
CA ILE A 28 -7.68 0.11 9.25
C ILE A 28 -7.44 1.05 10.43
N ASP A 29 -7.64 0.48 11.62
CA ASP A 29 -7.22 1.14 12.85
C ASP A 29 -5.71 0.94 13.04
N SER A 30 -4.96 2.03 12.95
CA SER A 30 -3.50 1.96 13.02
C SER A 30 -2.96 1.84 14.45
N GLU A 31 -3.80 1.82 15.50
CA GLU A 31 -3.29 1.52 16.86
C GLU A 31 -2.97 0.04 17.01
N SER A 32 -3.52 -0.79 16.12
CA SER A 32 -3.32 -2.23 16.12
C SER A 32 -2.06 -2.66 15.36
N PHE A 33 -1.33 -1.74 14.71
CA PHE A 33 -0.18 -2.05 13.86
C PHE A 33 0.94 -1.01 14.05
N GLU A 34 2.18 -1.47 14.22
CA GLU A 34 3.35 -0.59 14.39
C GLU A 34 4.01 -0.22 13.05
N ASN A 35 3.96 -1.12 12.07
CA ASN A 35 4.64 -0.97 10.78
C ASN A 35 3.78 -1.44 9.59
N ILE A 36 4.29 -1.21 8.38
CA ILE A 36 3.59 -1.61 7.15
C ILE A 36 3.59 -3.14 7.00
N SER A 37 4.66 -3.85 7.38
CA SER A 37 4.73 -5.32 7.30
C SER A 37 3.57 -6.01 8.02
N GLU A 38 3.21 -5.56 9.22
CA GLU A 38 2.07 -6.13 9.97
C GLU A 38 0.74 -5.92 9.24
N ILE A 39 0.59 -4.79 8.54
CA ILE A 39 -0.59 -4.54 7.69
C ILE A 39 -0.59 -5.51 6.50
N LEU A 40 0.56 -5.74 5.87
CA LEU A 40 0.67 -6.67 4.76
C LEU A 40 0.31 -8.09 5.19
N GLU A 41 0.80 -8.52 6.36
CA GLU A 41 0.45 -9.80 6.97
C GLU A 41 -1.06 -9.90 7.26
N TYR A 42 -1.65 -8.86 7.86
CA TYR A 42 -3.09 -8.80 8.13
C TYR A 42 -3.94 -8.89 6.85
N LEU A 43 -3.46 -8.32 5.75
CA LEU A 43 -4.13 -8.37 4.44
C LEU A 43 -3.81 -9.66 3.65
N GLU A 44 -3.00 -10.55 4.22
CA GLU A 44 -2.47 -11.75 3.57
C GLU A 44 -1.83 -11.42 2.21
N ILE A 45 -1.07 -10.32 2.16
CA ILE A 45 -0.33 -9.86 0.99
C ILE A 45 1.14 -10.16 1.24
N ARG A 46 1.70 -11.09 0.46
CA ARG A 46 3.13 -11.40 0.54
C ARG A 46 3.94 -10.31 -0.16
N GLU A 47 5.12 -10.00 0.36
CA GLU A 47 6.05 -9.02 -0.24
C GLU A 47 6.39 -9.34 -1.70
N GLU A 48 6.48 -10.63 -2.06
CA GLU A 48 6.72 -11.07 -3.43
C GLU A 48 5.63 -10.63 -4.43
N GLU A 49 4.42 -10.36 -3.93
CA GLU A 49 3.27 -9.93 -4.73
C GLU A 49 3.19 -8.41 -4.89
N ILE A 50 4.07 -7.67 -4.21
CA ILE A 50 4.10 -6.21 -4.17
C ILE A 50 5.23 -5.73 -5.09
N SER A 51 4.96 -4.67 -5.85
CA SER A 51 5.99 -3.97 -6.61
C SER A 51 6.51 -2.75 -5.86
N HIS A 52 5.59 -1.93 -5.34
CA HIS A 52 5.91 -0.65 -4.72
C HIS A 52 4.91 -0.36 -3.61
N ILE A 53 5.40 0.27 -2.55
CA ILE A 53 4.62 0.75 -1.43
C ILE A 53 4.86 2.25 -1.31
N PHE A 54 3.79 3.01 -1.13
CA PHE A 54 3.88 4.43 -0.87
C PHE A 54 3.17 4.76 0.43
N LEU A 55 3.84 5.52 1.30
CA LEU A 55 3.26 6.08 2.51
C LEU A 55 3.21 7.60 2.34
N ASP A 56 2.00 8.17 2.38
CA ASP A 56 1.72 9.59 2.12
C ASP A 56 2.31 10.15 0.81
N GLY A 57 2.46 9.27 -0.19
CA GLY A 57 3.00 9.62 -1.51
C GLY A 57 4.51 9.42 -1.64
N GLU A 58 5.21 9.04 -0.58
CA GLU A 58 6.63 8.74 -0.60
C GLU A 58 6.88 7.23 -0.77
N TYR A 59 7.82 6.87 -1.64
CA TYR A 59 8.21 5.47 -1.81
C TYR A 59 8.86 4.95 -0.52
N THR A 60 8.42 3.78 -0.06
CA THR A 60 8.86 3.26 1.23
C THR A 60 8.99 1.74 1.26
N ASN A 61 9.58 1.23 2.34
CA ASN A 61 9.77 -0.19 2.61
C ASN A 61 8.75 -0.69 3.65
N PRO A 62 8.47 -2.01 3.69
CA PRO A 62 7.56 -2.63 4.66
C PRO A 62 7.91 -2.34 6.14
N ASP A 63 9.20 -2.19 6.46
CA ASP A 63 9.65 -1.89 7.83
C ASP A 63 9.35 -0.46 8.30
N ARG A 64 8.80 0.41 7.45
CA ARG A 64 8.46 1.79 7.83
C ARG A 64 7.34 1.80 8.85
N LYS A 65 7.53 2.61 9.90
CA LYS A 65 6.50 2.86 10.92
C LYS A 65 5.33 3.65 10.36
N ILE A 66 4.14 3.33 10.85
CA ILE A 66 2.88 3.99 10.46
C ILE A 66 2.30 4.81 11.60
N SER A 67 1.39 5.72 11.25
CA SER A 67 0.63 6.59 12.13
C SER A 67 -0.82 6.69 11.64
N LYS A 68 -1.74 7.10 12.51
CA LYS A 68 -3.20 7.16 12.26
C LYS A 68 -3.60 7.94 11.03
N GLU A 69 -2.86 9.00 10.74
CA GLU A 69 -3.16 9.95 9.68
C GLU A 69 -2.54 9.55 8.33
N ASN A 70 -1.71 8.49 8.30
CA ASN A 70 -1.04 8.11 7.07
C ASN A 70 -1.99 7.50 6.05
N ARG A 71 -1.57 7.62 4.78
CA ARG A 71 -2.19 6.98 3.62
C ARG A 71 -1.22 6.01 2.98
N LEU A 72 -1.57 4.73 2.99
CA LEU A 72 -0.76 3.68 2.40
C LEU A 72 -1.31 3.31 1.04
N ALA A 73 -0.46 3.26 0.02
CA ALA A 73 -0.81 2.80 -1.31
C ALA A 73 0.08 1.61 -1.68
N ILE A 74 -0.56 0.48 -2.00
CA ILE A 74 0.13 -0.79 -2.31
C ILE A 74 -0.17 -1.18 -3.74
N PHE A 75 0.90 -1.37 -4.51
CA PHE A 75 0.84 -1.76 -5.91
C PHE A 75 1.28 -3.20 -6.08
N PRO A 76 0.50 -4.05 -6.77
CA PRO A 76 0.92 -5.41 -7.05
C PRO A 76 2.12 -5.43 -8.01
N ARG A 77 2.88 -6.51 -7.96
CA ARG A 77 4.00 -6.81 -8.87
C ARG A 77 3.63 -6.68 -10.36
N ASP A 78 2.40 -7.05 -10.69
CA ASP A 78 1.85 -6.98 -12.05
C ASP A 78 1.65 -5.52 -12.53
N MET A 79 1.48 -4.57 -11.60
CA MET A 79 1.42 -3.13 -11.86
C MET A 79 2.75 -2.42 -11.53
N GLY A 80 3.87 -3.11 -11.64
CA GLY A 80 5.18 -2.50 -11.54
C GLY A 80 5.36 -1.43 -12.61
N LEU A 81 5.07 -0.18 -12.27
CA LEU A 81 5.43 0.96 -13.08
C LEU A 81 6.96 0.93 -13.24
N LEU A 82 7.47 1.16 -14.44
CA LEU A 82 8.90 1.35 -14.73
C LEU A 82 9.40 2.65 -14.05
N TYR A 83 9.40 2.68 -12.71
CA TYR A 83 9.75 3.85 -11.88
C TYR A 83 11.27 4.04 -11.72
N LYS A 84 12.08 3.14 -12.28
CA LYS A 84 13.55 3.12 -12.16
C LYS A 84 14.25 4.40 -12.66
N TRP A 85 13.53 5.38 -13.18
CA TRP A 85 14.07 6.61 -13.76
C TRP A 85 13.66 7.91 -13.04
N TYR A 86 12.69 7.90 -12.12
CA TYR A 86 12.08 9.16 -11.63
C TYR A 86 12.35 9.53 -10.18
N PHE A 87 12.85 8.62 -9.35
CA PHE A 87 13.12 8.92 -7.94
C PHE A 87 14.53 8.46 -7.58
N SER A 88 15.43 9.43 -7.41
CA SER A 88 16.71 9.19 -6.75
C SER A 88 16.41 8.77 -5.31
N THR A 89 16.85 7.58 -4.95
CA THR A 89 16.91 7.17 -3.54
C THR A 89 17.93 8.08 -2.87
N GLU A 90 17.49 8.96 -1.97
CA GLU A 90 18.44 9.62 -1.08
C GLU A 90 18.95 8.57 -0.10
N GLU A 91 20.28 8.40 -0.10
CA GLU A 91 21.07 7.46 0.70
C GLU A 91 21.23 7.92 2.15
#